data_AF-A0A3C0MFL1-F1
#
_entry.id   AF-A0A3C0MFL1-F1
#
_cell.length_a   1.000
_cell.length_b   1.000
_cell.length_c   1.000
_cell.angle_alpha   90.00
_cell.angle_beta   90.00
_cell.angle_gamma   90.00
#
_symmetry.space_group_name_H-M   'P 1'
#
loop_
_entity.id
_entity.type
_entity.pdbx_description
1 polymer ?
#
loop_
_entity_poly.entity_id
_entity_poly.type
_entity_poly.pdbx_seq_one_letter_code
_entity_poly.pdbx_strand_id
1 'polypeptide(L)'
;AGDWPHPSFQGAYLPAEREVSPQGFSARWSVPNLARSLPSVWTAEVPALDDASNWAFGVDLYSPVDFYQLVGRALKYGIMFVGSAFLAFYLIELITGARVHAVQYLMIGAAQIIFYLLLLGIAEHWGFDRAYALASATTIAVTGIYAMTAFRSTLRGFVVDGIMAALYGLLYLLLAEEDYALLIGSVALLVMLVTTMFVTRKVDWYETAPTASKSG
;
A
#
# COMPACT_ATOMS: atom_id res chain seq x y z
N ALA A 1 -17.37 -10.26 -28.17
CA ALA A 1 -17.81 -9.27 -27.18
C ALA A 1 -17.63 -9.87 -25.80
N GLY A 2 -17.32 -9.06 -24.79
CA GLY A 2 -17.21 -9.49 -23.41
C GLY A 2 -17.46 -8.34 -22.45
N ASP A 3 -17.94 -8.64 -21.25
CA ASP A 3 -18.35 -7.65 -20.24
C ASP A 3 -17.16 -7.04 -19.48
N TRP A 4 -15.99 -6.97 -20.14
CA TRP A 4 -14.73 -6.53 -19.55
C TRP A 4 -14.32 -5.14 -20.07
N PRO A 5 -14.18 -4.11 -19.22
CA PRO A 5 -13.99 -2.73 -19.67
C PRO A 5 -12.59 -2.43 -20.23
N HIS A 6 -11.62 -3.31 -20.01
CA HIS A 6 -10.21 -3.05 -20.35
C HIS A 6 -9.58 -4.20 -21.15
N PRO A 7 -10.02 -4.45 -22.39
CA PRO A 7 -9.40 -5.44 -23.25
C PRO A 7 -8.04 -4.95 -23.76
N SER A 8 -7.06 -5.85 -23.79
CA SER A 8 -5.81 -5.68 -24.55
C SER A 8 -5.86 -6.62 -25.76
N PHE A 9 -5.89 -6.04 -26.96
CA PHE A 9 -5.95 -6.82 -28.21
C PHE A 9 -4.55 -7.22 -28.66
N GLN A 10 -4.31 -8.51 -28.87
CA GLN A 10 -2.97 -9.07 -29.11
C GLN A 10 -2.95 -10.15 -30.21
N GLY A 11 -1.74 -10.54 -30.61
CA GLY A 11 -1.45 -11.53 -31.64
C GLY A 11 -1.09 -10.91 -32.99
N ALA A 12 -1.03 -11.74 -34.02
CA ALA A 12 -0.62 -11.34 -35.37
C ALA A 12 -1.64 -10.44 -36.08
N TYR A 13 -2.90 -10.43 -35.62
CA TYR A 13 -3.99 -9.64 -36.21
C TYR A 13 -4.79 -8.90 -35.14
N LEU A 14 -4.85 -7.58 -35.28
CA LEU A 14 -5.75 -6.73 -34.49
C LEU A 14 -7.19 -6.79 -35.04
N PRO A 15 -8.21 -6.55 -34.20
CA PRO A 15 -9.59 -6.50 -34.66
C PRO A 15 -9.81 -5.39 -35.69
N ALA A 16 -10.60 -5.70 -36.72
CA ALA A 16 -11.00 -4.77 -37.77
C ALA A 16 -12.02 -3.73 -37.27
N GLU A 17 -12.93 -4.15 -36.38
CA GLU A 17 -13.86 -3.27 -35.67
C GLU A 17 -13.66 -3.48 -34.18
N ARG A 18 -13.52 -2.39 -33.41
CA ARG A 18 -13.45 -2.43 -31.94
C ARG A 18 -14.26 -1.28 -31.33
N GLU A 19 -15.04 -1.61 -30.31
CA GLU A 19 -15.67 -0.66 -29.39
C GLU A 19 -15.30 -1.07 -27.97
N VAL A 20 -14.81 -0.11 -27.19
CA VAL A 20 -14.47 -0.29 -25.78
C VAL A 20 -15.29 0.72 -24.97
N SER A 21 -16.00 0.22 -23.98
CA SER A 21 -16.87 1.01 -23.09
C SER A 21 -16.59 0.64 -21.63
N PRO A 22 -17.04 1.47 -20.67
CA PRO A 22 -16.97 1.12 -19.25
C PRO A 22 -17.76 -0.14 -18.86
N GLN A 23 -18.67 -0.61 -19.72
CA GLN A 23 -19.49 -1.81 -19.48
C GLN A 23 -18.91 -3.08 -20.14
N GLY A 24 -17.86 -2.95 -20.96
CA GLY A 24 -17.33 -4.07 -21.73
C GLY A 24 -16.76 -3.66 -23.08
N PHE A 25 -16.46 -4.67 -23.90
CA PHE A 25 -15.93 -4.48 -25.24
C PHE A 25 -16.61 -5.34 -26.29
N SER A 26 -16.68 -4.82 -27.51
CA SER A 26 -17.00 -5.57 -28.72
C SER A 26 -15.82 -5.49 -29.68
N ALA A 27 -15.47 -6.62 -30.28
CA ALA A 27 -14.38 -6.68 -31.24
C ALA A 27 -14.70 -7.72 -32.31
N ARG A 28 -14.42 -7.37 -33.56
CA ARG A 28 -14.58 -8.25 -34.72
C ARG A 28 -13.26 -8.32 -35.48
N TRP A 29 -12.73 -9.52 -35.62
CA TRP A 29 -11.57 -9.80 -36.45
C TRP A 29 -12.03 -10.19 -37.86
N SER A 30 -11.35 -9.64 -38.86
CA SER A 30 -11.49 -10.04 -40.25
C SER A 30 -10.09 -10.27 -40.79
N VAL A 31 -9.73 -11.53 -40.99
CA VAL A 31 -8.40 -11.92 -41.49
C VAL A 31 -8.56 -12.36 -42.95
N PRO A 32 -8.03 -11.61 -43.93
CA PRO A 32 -8.07 -12.01 -45.33
C PRO A 32 -7.38 -13.35 -45.55
N ASN A 33 -7.95 -14.20 -46.42
CA ASN A 33 -7.45 -15.55 -46.69
C ASN A 33 -6.01 -15.58 -47.25
N LEU A 34 -5.54 -14.47 -47.83
CA LEU A 34 -4.17 -14.27 -48.32
C LEU A 34 -3.18 -13.90 -47.21
N ALA A 35 -3.66 -13.28 -46.14
CA ALA A 35 -2.81 -12.85 -45.02
C ALA A 35 -2.55 -14.02 -44.06
N ARG A 36 -3.47 -14.99 -43.95
CA ARG A 36 -3.32 -16.10 -43.01
C ARG A 36 -2.04 -16.91 -43.30
N SER A 37 -1.26 -17.09 -42.25
CA SER A 37 -0.02 -17.89 -42.21
C SER A 37 -0.31 -19.40 -42.06
N LEU A 38 -1.52 -19.84 -42.44
CA LEU A 38 -1.98 -21.23 -42.33
C LEU A 38 -2.20 -21.84 -43.73
N PRO A 39 -1.84 -23.10 -43.97
CA PRO A 39 -2.16 -23.79 -45.21
C PRO A 39 -3.67 -24.09 -45.33
N SER A 40 -4.21 -24.15 -46.55
CA SER A 40 -5.64 -24.47 -46.78
C SER A 40 -5.94 -25.96 -46.69
N VAL A 41 -4.91 -26.79 -46.84
CA VAL A 41 -4.96 -28.24 -46.82
C VAL A 41 -3.76 -28.71 -46.01
N TRP A 42 -4.00 -29.55 -45.00
CA TRP A 42 -2.94 -30.20 -44.25
C TRP A 42 -2.58 -31.52 -44.93
N THR A 43 -1.29 -31.74 -45.17
CA THR A 43 -0.75 -33.08 -45.46
C THR A 43 -0.53 -33.83 -44.14
N ALA A 44 -0.34 -35.15 -44.19
CA ALA A 44 -0.31 -36.01 -42.98
C ALA A 44 0.72 -35.60 -41.90
N GLU A 45 1.71 -34.77 -42.24
CA GLU A 45 2.55 -34.06 -41.29
C GLU A 45 1.92 -32.70 -40.93
N VAL A 46 1.41 -32.59 -39.70
CA VAL A 46 1.01 -31.31 -39.11
C VAL A 46 2.30 -30.59 -38.68
N PRO A 47 2.64 -29.42 -39.25
CA PRO A 47 3.68 -28.54 -38.73
C PRO A 47 3.50 -28.35 -37.22
N ALA A 48 4.60 -28.37 -36.46
CA ALA A 48 4.56 -28.14 -35.03
C ALA A 48 3.73 -26.89 -34.72
N LEU A 49 2.63 -27.06 -33.98
CA LEU A 49 1.74 -25.97 -33.55
C LEU A 49 2.41 -25.07 -32.50
N ASP A 50 3.65 -25.35 -32.13
CA ASP A 50 4.44 -24.64 -31.14
C ASP A 50 4.68 -23.17 -31.52
N ASP A 51 4.61 -22.83 -32.81
CA ASP A 51 4.77 -21.46 -33.30
C ASP A 51 3.41 -20.76 -33.56
N ALA A 52 2.48 -20.94 -32.60
CA ALA A 52 1.16 -20.32 -32.59
C ALA A 52 1.19 -18.78 -32.67
N SER A 53 2.34 -18.18 -32.34
CA SER A 53 2.58 -16.73 -32.36
C SER A 53 2.26 -16.06 -33.71
N ASN A 54 2.51 -16.77 -34.82
CA ASN A 54 2.42 -16.20 -36.17
C ASN A 54 1.01 -16.17 -36.75
N TRP A 55 0.04 -16.84 -36.12
CA TRP A 55 -1.35 -16.93 -36.61
C TRP A 55 -2.39 -16.77 -35.49
N ALA A 56 -1.99 -16.77 -34.22
CA ALA A 56 -2.87 -16.47 -33.11
C ALA A 56 -3.33 -15.00 -33.13
N PHE A 57 -4.58 -14.79 -32.75
CA PHE A 57 -5.16 -13.49 -32.46
C PHE A 57 -6.07 -13.65 -31.25
N GLY A 58 -6.18 -12.62 -30.43
CA GLY A 58 -6.97 -12.72 -29.22
C GLY A 58 -7.11 -11.43 -28.43
N VAL A 59 -7.72 -11.57 -27.27
CA VAL A 59 -7.86 -10.53 -26.25
C VAL A 59 -7.30 -11.06 -24.95
N ASP A 60 -6.36 -10.32 -24.39
CA ASP A 60 -6.02 -10.42 -22.98
C ASP A 60 -6.93 -9.49 -22.19
N LEU A 61 -7.53 -10.04 -21.14
CA LEU A 61 -8.39 -9.29 -20.22
C LEU A 61 -7.49 -8.71 -19.13
N TYR A 62 -7.05 -7.47 -19.32
CA TYR A 62 -6.21 -6.78 -18.35
C TYR A 62 -7.09 -6.06 -17.31
N SER A 63 -6.82 -6.23 -16.02
CA SER A 63 -7.47 -5.43 -14.98
C SER A 63 -6.61 -4.18 -14.70
N PRO A 64 -7.14 -2.95 -14.82
CA PRO A 64 -6.37 -1.75 -14.45
C PRO A 64 -6.06 -1.79 -12.97
N VAL A 65 -4.81 -1.40 -12.63
CA VAL A 65 -4.26 -1.17 -11.27
C VAL A 65 -5.17 -1.70 -10.18
N ASP A 66 -5.06 -3.00 -9.97
CA ASP A 66 -5.88 -3.74 -9.04
C ASP A 66 -5.75 -3.11 -7.65
N PHE A 67 -6.86 -2.85 -6.96
CA PHE A 67 -6.81 -2.40 -5.57
C PHE A 67 -6.01 -3.40 -4.72
N TYR A 68 -5.94 -4.68 -5.12
CA TYR A 68 -5.02 -5.67 -4.57
C TYR A 68 -3.54 -5.30 -4.75
N GLN A 69 -3.12 -4.72 -5.87
CA GLN A 69 -1.74 -4.24 -6.06
C GLN A 69 -1.42 -3.06 -5.14
N LEU A 70 -2.36 -2.10 -5.01
CA LEU A 70 -2.21 -0.97 -4.10
C LEU A 70 -2.14 -1.43 -2.63
N VAL A 71 -3.03 -2.35 -2.23
CA VAL A 71 -2.98 -2.98 -0.90
C VAL A 71 -1.68 -3.77 -0.70
N GLY A 72 -1.24 -4.50 -1.72
CA GLY A 72 0.03 -5.24 -1.69
C GLY A 72 1.24 -4.32 -1.51
N ARG A 73 1.25 -3.15 -2.15
CA ARG A 73 2.25 -2.09 -1.91
C ARG A 73 2.15 -1.53 -0.50
N ALA A 74 0.93 -1.26 -0.01
CA ALA A 74 0.72 -0.75 1.34
C ALA A 74 1.30 -1.71 2.39
N LEU A 75 1.08 -3.01 2.21
CA LEU A 75 1.64 -4.06 3.08
C LEU A 75 3.17 -4.11 3.04
N LYS A 76 3.82 -3.89 1.89
CA LYS A 76 5.29 -3.79 1.80
C LYS A 76 5.84 -2.64 2.65
N TYR A 77 5.11 -1.53 2.73
CA TYR A 77 5.45 -0.39 3.60
C TYR A 77 5.06 -0.60 5.07
N GLY A 78 4.36 -1.69 5.39
CA GLY A 78 3.77 -1.93 6.71
C GLY A 78 4.76 -1.91 7.87
N ILE A 79 5.93 -2.52 7.70
CA ILE A 79 6.98 -2.52 8.75
C ILE A 79 7.47 -1.10 9.03
N MET A 80 7.78 -0.34 7.99
CA MET A 80 8.21 1.05 8.11
C MET A 80 7.12 1.87 8.81
N PHE A 81 5.88 1.68 8.41
CA PHE A 81 4.74 2.41 8.93
C PHE A 81 4.47 2.12 10.41
N VAL A 82 4.40 0.85 10.81
CA VAL A 82 4.23 0.42 12.20
C VAL A 82 5.41 0.88 13.06
N GLY A 83 6.65 0.73 12.58
CA GLY A 83 7.85 1.19 13.27
C GLY A 83 7.85 2.70 13.51
N SER A 84 7.41 3.48 12.51
CA SER A 84 7.27 4.93 12.61
C SER A 84 6.19 5.34 13.61
N ALA A 85 5.07 4.61 13.65
CA ALA A 85 4.02 4.85 14.62
C ALA A 85 4.49 4.57 16.06
N PHE A 86 5.21 3.47 16.29
CA PHE A 86 5.84 3.18 17.58
C PHE A 86 6.88 4.22 17.97
N LEU A 87 7.71 4.65 17.02
CA LEU A 87 8.68 5.70 17.25
C LEU A 87 8.00 7.01 17.67
N ALA A 88 6.90 7.40 17.03
CA ALA A 88 6.14 8.59 17.42
C ALA A 88 5.63 8.50 18.87
N PHE A 89 4.99 7.39 19.24
CA PHE A 89 4.54 7.17 20.61
C PHE A 89 5.69 7.15 21.62
N TYR A 90 6.80 6.52 21.27
CA TYR A 90 8.00 6.46 22.09
C TYR A 90 8.61 7.85 22.32
N LEU A 91 8.72 8.68 21.27
CA LEU A 91 9.23 10.04 21.42
C LEU A 91 8.31 10.90 22.31
N ILE A 92 6.99 10.76 22.18
CA ILE A 92 6.05 11.46 23.05
C ILE A 92 6.18 10.96 24.49
N GLU A 93 6.28 9.65 24.71
CA GLU A 93 6.52 9.07 26.03
C GLU A 93 7.78 9.65 26.67
N LEU A 94 8.88 9.67 25.91
CA LEU A 94 10.19 10.17 26.35
C LEU A 94 10.16 11.66 26.70
N ILE A 95 9.53 12.50 25.87
CA ILE A 95 9.40 13.94 26.14
C ILE A 95 8.50 14.21 27.35
N THR A 96 7.45 13.42 27.51
CA THR A 96 6.43 13.67 28.55
C THR A 96 6.77 13.02 29.89
N GLY A 97 7.72 12.09 29.94
CA GLY A 97 8.02 11.27 31.11
C GLY A 97 6.86 10.36 31.53
N ALA A 98 5.87 10.16 30.65
CA ALA A 98 4.78 9.23 30.89
C ALA A 98 5.33 7.80 30.92
N ARG A 99 4.72 6.90 31.70
CA ARG A 99 5.05 5.47 31.68
C ARG A 99 3.95 4.75 30.92
N VAL A 100 4.22 4.40 29.67
CA VAL A 100 3.29 3.68 28.81
C VAL A 100 3.55 2.18 28.98
N HIS A 101 2.52 1.42 29.32
CA HIS A 101 2.67 -0.02 29.53
C HIS A 101 2.85 -0.75 28.19
N ALA A 102 3.60 -1.85 28.15
CA ALA A 102 3.85 -2.61 26.91
C ALA A 102 2.57 -3.04 26.16
N VAL A 103 1.50 -3.32 26.91
CA VAL A 103 0.17 -3.64 26.35
C VAL A 103 -0.38 -2.49 25.48
N GLN A 104 -0.07 -1.24 25.82
CA GLN A 104 -0.56 -0.08 25.07
C GLN A 104 0.12 0.03 23.70
N TYR A 105 1.42 -0.25 23.62
CA TYR A 105 2.13 -0.42 22.34
C TYR A 105 1.53 -1.55 21.50
N LEU A 106 1.17 -2.68 22.12
CA LEU A 106 0.53 -3.79 21.42
C LEU A 106 -0.83 -3.40 20.85
N MET A 107 -1.64 -2.63 21.59
CA MET A 107 -2.93 -2.12 21.09
C MET A 107 -2.76 -1.15 19.92
N ILE A 108 -1.77 -0.25 19.99
CA ILE A 108 -1.46 0.67 18.88
C ILE A 108 -1.00 -0.11 17.65
N GLY A 109 -0.13 -1.10 17.82
CA GLY A 109 0.34 -1.96 16.74
C GLY A 109 -0.81 -2.75 16.11
N ALA A 110 -1.70 -3.31 16.93
CA ALA A 110 -2.89 -3.99 16.46
C ALA A 110 -3.79 -3.07 15.64
N ALA A 111 -3.98 -1.81 16.07
CA ALA A 111 -4.73 -0.82 15.30
C ALA A 111 -4.10 -0.55 13.92
N GLN A 112 -2.77 -0.46 13.84
CA GLN A 112 -2.06 -0.31 12.56
C GLN A 112 -2.20 -1.54 11.66
N ILE A 113 -2.26 -2.75 12.22
CA ILE A 113 -2.47 -3.97 11.43
C ILE A 113 -3.92 -4.03 10.91
N ILE A 114 -4.90 -3.71 11.78
CA ILE A 114 -6.32 -3.71 11.44
C ILE A 114 -6.62 -2.71 10.32
N PHE A 115 -5.90 -1.59 10.24
CA PHE A 115 -6.00 -0.66 9.12
C PHE A 115 -5.88 -1.35 7.76
N TYR A 116 -4.91 -2.27 7.57
CA TYR A 116 -4.73 -2.96 6.29
C TYR A 116 -5.89 -3.90 5.97
N LEU A 117 -6.47 -4.53 6.99
CA LEU A 117 -7.65 -5.39 6.83
C LEU A 117 -8.90 -4.56 6.46
N LEU A 118 -9.09 -3.42 7.12
CA LEU A 118 -10.16 -2.48 6.79
C LEU A 118 -10.00 -1.92 5.38
N LEU A 119 -8.78 -1.51 5.02
CA LEU A 119 -8.46 -1.01 3.69
C LEU A 119 -8.84 -2.04 2.61
N LEU A 120 -8.40 -3.30 2.77
CA LEU A 120 -8.71 -4.36 1.82
C LEU A 120 -10.22 -4.62 1.72
N GLY A 121 -10.89 -4.84 2.86
CA GLY A 121 -12.31 -5.20 2.87
C GLY A 121 -13.22 -4.09 2.33
N ILE A 122 -12.92 -2.82 2.62
CA ILE A 122 -13.71 -1.69 2.12
C ILE A 122 -13.37 -1.41 0.65
N ALA A 123 -12.09 -1.56 0.25
CA ALA A 123 -11.66 -1.29 -1.14
C ALA A 123 -12.34 -2.21 -2.13
N GLU A 124 -12.60 -3.47 -1.74
CA GLU A 124 -13.31 -4.45 -2.56
C GLU A 124 -14.71 -3.98 -2.96
N HIS A 125 -15.37 -3.20 -2.10
CA HIS A 125 -16.75 -2.76 -2.34
C HIS A 125 -16.82 -1.34 -2.89
N TRP A 126 -16.00 -0.43 -2.37
CA TRP A 126 -16.14 1.02 -2.58
C TRP A 126 -14.98 1.67 -3.34
N GLY A 127 -13.97 0.89 -3.73
CA GLY A 127 -12.75 1.37 -4.39
C GLY A 127 -11.71 1.92 -3.40
N PHE A 128 -10.46 2.01 -3.88
CA PHE A 128 -9.29 2.27 -3.03
C PHE A 128 -9.32 3.64 -2.31
N ASP A 129 -9.60 4.74 -3.01
CA ASP A 129 -9.48 6.08 -2.40
C ASP A 129 -10.46 6.30 -1.23
N ARG A 130 -11.71 5.87 -1.40
CA ARG A 130 -12.74 5.97 -0.35
C ARG A 130 -12.44 5.02 0.81
N ALA A 131 -12.00 3.80 0.49
CA ALA A 131 -11.58 2.84 1.50
C ALA A 131 -10.39 3.35 2.32
N TYR A 132 -9.41 3.95 1.65
CA TYR A 132 -8.24 4.53 2.29
C TYR A 132 -8.62 5.67 3.23
N ALA A 133 -9.44 6.61 2.76
CA ALA A 133 -9.90 7.73 3.58
C ALA A 133 -10.67 7.24 4.82
N LEU A 134 -11.60 6.29 4.66
CA LEU A 134 -12.39 5.77 5.78
C LEU A 134 -11.52 4.97 6.77
N ALA A 135 -10.69 4.06 6.27
CA ALA A 135 -9.83 3.21 7.10
C ALA A 135 -8.79 4.04 7.85
N SER A 136 -8.11 4.97 7.19
CA SER A 136 -7.14 5.85 7.84
C SER A 136 -7.81 6.78 8.85
N ALA A 137 -8.92 7.44 8.52
CA ALA A 137 -9.64 8.31 9.45
C ALA A 137 -10.11 7.55 10.71
N THR A 138 -10.62 6.34 10.53
CA THR A 138 -11.05 5.48 11.65
C THR A 138 -9.87 5.10 12.53
N THR A 139 -8.76 4.66 11.94
CA THR A 139 -7.58 4.25 12.71
C THR A 139 -6.94 5.43 13.42
N ILE A 140 -6.80 6.58 12.75
CA ILE A 140 -6.32 7.83 13.36
C ILE A 140 -7.18 8.15 14.58
N ALA A 141 -8.50 8.30 14.40
CA ALA A 141 -9.41 8.65 15.49
C ALA A 141 -9.34 7.69 16.68
N VAL A 142 -9.33 6.36 16.44
CA VAL A 142 -9.21 5.37 17.52
C VAL A 142 -7.87 5.50 18.24
N THR A 143 -6.76 5.68 17.51
CA THR A 143 -5.44 5.86 18.13
C THR A 143 -5.29 7.17 18.88
N GLY A 144 -5.86 8.27 18.38
CA GLY A 144 -5.87 9.58 19.04
C GLY A 144 -6.68 9.56 20.33
N ILE A 145 -7.91 9.06 20.28
CA ILE A 145 -8.76 8.91 21.48
C ILE A 145 -8.05 8.03 22.51
N TYR A 146 -7.45 6.92 22.07
CA TYR A 146 -6.67 6.08 22.96
C TYR A 146 -5.49 6.84 23.59
N ALA A 147 -4.73 7.61 22.79
CA ALA A 147 -3.63 8.42 23.27
C ALA A 147 -4.07 9.50 24.28
N MET A 148 -5.23 10.14 24.09
CA MET A 148 -5.77 11.11 25.06
C MET A 148 -5.93 10.48 26.44
N THR A 149 -6.43 9.25 26.49
CA THR A 149 -6.63 8.51 27.75
C THR A 149 -5.31 7.97 28.32
N ALA A 150 -4.44 7.41 27.47
CA ALA A 150 -3.16 6.83 27.88
C ALA A 150 -2.21 7.89 28.47
N PHE A 151 -2.12 9.07 27.83
CA PHE A 151 -1.27 10.17 28.30
C PHE A 151 -2.00 11.15 29.24
N ARG A 152 -3.27 10.88 29.56
CA ARG A 152 -4.16 11.74 30.38
C ARG A 152 -4.16 13.20 29.93
N SER A 153 -4.13 13.44 28.63
CA SER A 153 -4.04 14.79 28.05
C SER A 153 -4.66 14.84 26.66
N THR A 154 -5.66 15.71 26.50
CA THR A 154 -6.35 15.94 25.23
C THR A 154 -5.42 16.54 24.18
N LEU A 155 -4.58 17.51 24.56
CA LEU A 155 -3.60 18.13 23.66
C LEU A 155 -2.65 17.07 23.06
N ARG A 156 -2.17 16.13 23.88
CA ARG A 156 -1.27 15.07 23.42
C ARG A 156 -1.96 14.10 22.47
N GLY A 157 -3.25 13.82 22.67
CA GLY A 157 -4.01 13.04 21.71
C GLY A 157 -4.13 13.71 20.35
N PHE A 158 -4.40 15.02 20.30
CA PHE A 158 -4.40 15.76 19.04
C PHE A 158 -3.02 15.81 18.37
N VAL A 159 -1.93 15.86 19.16
CA VAL A 159 -0.56 15.73 18.62
C VAL A 159 -0.36 14.36 17.99
N VAL A 160 -0.82 13.28 18.63
CA VAL A 160 -0.79 11.92 18.06
C VAL A 160 -1.60 11.86 16.77
N ASP A 161 -2.82 12.40 16.75
CA ASP A 161 -3.65 12.43 15.53
C ASP A 161 -2.97 13.19 14.39
N GLY A 162 -2.33 14.33 14.69
CA GLY A 162 -1.56 15.08 13.70
C GLY A 162 -0.39 14.29 13.13
N ILE A 163 0.35 13.57 13.97
CA ILE A 163 1.46 12.72 13.51
C ILE A 163 0.94 11.53 12.72
N MET A 164 -0.13 10.87 13.16
CA MET A 164 -0.74 9.76 12.43
C MET A 164 -1.28 10.24 11.08
N ALA A 165 -1.97 11.38 11.03
CA ALA A 165 -2.45 11.97 9.78
C ALA A 165 -1.30 12.27 8.80
N ALA A 166 -0.16 12.76 9.30
CA ALA A 166 1.03 12.96 8.47
C ALA A 166 1.62 11.62 7.97
N LEU A 167 1.67 10.59 8.81
CA LEU A 167 2.13 9.25 8.42
C LEU A 167 1.19 8.62 7.38
N TYR A 168 -0.13 8.66 7.60
CA TYR A 168 -1.12 8.18 6.62
C TYR A 168 -1.04 9.01 5.33
N GLY A 169 -0.90 10.34 5.40
CA GLY A 169 -0.65 11.16 4.21
C GLY A 169 0.60 10.74 3.43
N LEU A 170 1.71 10.48 4.13
CA LEU A 170 2.93 9.94 3.54
C LEU A 170 2.69 8.57 2.89
N LEU A 171 1.98 7.66 3.57
CA LEU A 171 1.64 6.36 3.02
C LEU A 171 0.77 6.49 1.76
N TYR A 172 -0.19 7.41 1.74
CA TYR A 172 -0.99 7.68 0.54
C TYR A 172 -0.11 8.18 -0.62
N LEU A 173 0.82 9.11 -0.37
CA LEU A 173 1.76 9.57 -1.38
C LEU A 173 2.65 8.44 -1.92
N LEU A 174 3.13 7.56 -1.04
CA LEU A 174 3.88 6.37 -1.42
C LEU A 174 3.08 5.38 -2.25
N LEU A 175 1.75 5.40 -2.13
CA LEU A 175 0.82 4.56 -2.90
C LEU A 175 0.40 5.22 -4.21
N ALA A 176 0.29 6.55 -4.24
CA ALA A 176 -0.01 7.30 -5.45
C ALA A 176 1.16 7.29 -6.45
N GLU A 177 2.40 7.43 -5.96
CA GLU A 177 3.59 7.51 -6.80
C GLU A 177 4.32 6.15 -6.85
N GLU A 178 4.32 5.47 -7.99
CA GLU A 178 5.08 4.23 -8.17
C GLU A 178 6.57 4.51 -8.38
N ASP A 179 6.90 5.46 -9.25
CA ASP A 179 8.29 5.75 -9.66
C ASP A 179 9.12 6.43 -8.55
N TYR A 180 8.48 7.24 -7.70
CA TYR A 180 9.16 8.01 -6.65
C TYR A 180 9.07 7.39 -5.26
N ALA A 181 8.46 6.21 -5.12
CA ALA A 181 8.20 5.61 -3.81
C ALA A 181 9.48 5.42 -2.97
N LEU A 182 10.58 4.97 -3.59
CA LEU A 182 11.85 4.77 -2.88
C LEU A 182 12.46 6.11 -2.41
N LEU A 183 12.34 7.16 -3.22
CA LEU A 183 12.84 8.49 -2.88
C LEU A 183 12.03 9.09 -1.72
N ILE A 184 10.70 9.08 -1.83
CA ILE A 184 9.80 9.61 -0.79
C ILE A 184 10.02 8.85 0.53
N GLY A 185 10.10 7.52 0.47
CA GLY A 185 10.31 6.67 1.65
C GLY A 185 11.66 6.90 2.33
N SER A 186 12.75 6.98 1.55
CA SER A 186 14.09 7.24 2.08
C SER A 186 14.24 8.63 2.70
N VAL A 187 13.66 9.67 2.07
CA VAL A 187 13.63 11.03 2.63
C VAL A 187 12.81 11.06 3.91
N ALA A 188 11.65 10.41 3.96
CA ALA A 188 10.83 10.33 5.16
C ALA A 188 11.55 9.63 6.31
N LEU A 189 12.21 8.50 6.05
CA LEU A 189 13.04 7.79 7.03
C LEU A 189 14.20 8.66 7.54
N LEU A 190 14.86 9.41 6.66
CA LEU A 190 15.91 10.34 7.04
C LEU A 190 15.37 11.44 7.97
N VAL A 191 14.23 12.05 7.62
CA VAL A 191 13.57 13.08 8.45
C VAL A 191 13.20 12.52 9.83
N MET A 192 12.64 11.30 9.88
CA MET A 192 12.31 10.63 11.13
C MET A 192 13.55 10.38 11.99
N LEU A 193 14.64 9.87 11.39
CA LEU A 193 15.90 9.63 12.09
C LEU A 193 16.49 10.94 12.65
N VAL A 194 16.55 11.99 11.83
CA VAL A 194 17.05 13.31 12.24
C VAL A 194 16.20 13.85 13.40
N THR A 195 14.87 13.76 13.29
CA THR A 195 13.95 14.18 14.35
C THR A 195 14.21 13.43 15.65
N THR A 196 14.35 12.11 15.59
CA THR A 196 14.71 11.27 16.74
C THR A 196 16.03 11.72 17.35
N MET A 197 17.10 11.88 16.55
CA MET A 197 18.40 12.33 17.05
C MET A 197 18.34 13.68 17.76
N PHE A 198 17.57 14.63 17.24
CA PHE A 198 17.42 15.95 17.87
C PHE A 198 16.61 15.90 19.17
N VAL A 199 15.52 15.14 19.19
CA VAL A 199 14.66 14.99 20.39
C VAL A 199 15.39 14.25 21.50
N THR A 200 16.16 13.21 21.17
CA THR A 200 16.85 12.38 22.17
C THR A 200 18.18 12.97 22.66
N ARG A 201 18.67 14.08 22.11
CA ARG A 201 20.02 14.61 22.41
C ARG A 201 20.27 14.92 23.90
N LYS A 202 19.21 15.22 24.65
CA LYS A 202 19.29 15.61 26.08
C LYS A 202 18.88 14.47 27.02
N VAL A 203 18.66 13.27 26.49
CA VAL A 203 18.28 12.12 27.28
C VAL A 203 19.55 11.55 27.92
N ASP A 204 19.57 11.47 29.25
CA ASP A 204 20.63 10.79 29.96
C ASP A 204 20.37 9.28 29.97
N TRP A 205 21.11 8.55 29.14
CA TRP A 205 20.96 7.10 28.98
C TRP A 205 21.63 6.31 30.11
N TYR A 206 22.45 6.96 30.96
CA TYR A 206 23.30 6.28 31.94
C TYR A 206 22.83 6.43 33.41
N GLU A 207 21.81 7.25 33.70
CA GLU A 207 21.26 7.40 35.07
C GLU A 207 20.60 6.12 35.64
N THR A 208 20.47 5.04 34.87
CA THR A 208 19.87 3.77 35.31
C THR A 208 20.85 2.75 35.90
N ALA A 209 22.16 3.06 35.98
CA ALA A 209 23.12 2.20 36.66
C ALA A 209 22.94 2.33 38.20
N PRO A 210 22.61 1.26 38.95
CA PRO A 210 22.55 1.34 40.40
C PRO A 210 23.96 1.66 40.90
N THR A 211 24.17 2.86 41.44
CA THR A 211 25.38 3.17 42.19
C THR A 211 25.38 2.28 43.43
N ALA A 212 26.17 1.20 43.39
CA ALA A 212 26.42 0.37 44.55
C ALA A 212 26.99 1.27 45.66
N SER A 213 26.16 1.53 46.66
CA SER A 213 26.54 2.23 47.89
C SER A 213 27.70 1.47 48.53
N LYS A 214 28.90 2.05 48.48
CA LYS A 214 30.00 1.63 49.35
C LYS A 214 29.72 2.18 50.74
N SER A 215 29.15 1.34 51.60
CA SER A 215 29.18 1.55 53.04
C SER A 215 30.62 1.38 53.54
N GLY A 216 31.23 2.49 53.96
CA GLY A 216 32.45 2.51 54.77
C GLY A 216 32.10 2.88 56.21
#